data_AF-A0A949EGY4-F1
#
_entry.id   AF-A0A949EGY4-F1
#
_cell.length_a   1.000
_cell.length_b   1.000
_cell.length_c   1.000
_cell.angle_alpha   90.00
_cell.angle_beta   90.00
_cell.angle_gamma   90.00
#
_symmetry.space_group_name_H-M   'P 1'
#
loop_
_entity.id
_entity.type
_entity.pdbx_description
1 polymer ?
#
loop_
_entity_poly.entity_id
_entity_poly.type
_entity_poly.pdbx_seq_one_letter_code
_entity_poly.pdbx_strand_id
1 'polypeptide(L)'
;MKYQHKGLAAGNWEKLSFLEQMANIGSEVERALNWRRRNNSDYSRKSFERALELIDLTLSNSRSFVRFKEIARMREAIVDYFFGSNQFMSTEASWRNYFSHFTYAARRNY
;
A
#
# COMPACT_ATOMS: atom_id res chain seq x y z
N MET A 1 9.12 1.98 -15.20
CA MET A 1 7.79 2.16 -14.57
C MET A 1 7.33 3.59 -14.81
N LYS A 2 6.05 3.84 -15.12
CA LYS A 2 5.51 5.20 -15.24
C LYS A 2 4.90 5.60 -13.90
N TYR A 3 5.53 6.54 -13.19
CA TYR A 3 5.05 6.99 -11.88
C TYR A 3 3.74 7.79 -12.00
N GLN A 4 2.72 7.36 -11.26
CA GLN A 4 1.45 8.05 -11.07
C GLN A 4 1.64 9.23 -10.11
N HIS A 5 2.34 9.02 -8.99
CA HIS A 5 2.65 10.06 -8.02
C HIS A 5 4.00 10.70 -8.32
N LYS A 6 4.08 11.45 -9.42
CA LYS A 6 5.34 12.07 -9.89
C LYS A 6 6.09 12.84 -8.80
N GLY A 7 5.37 13.62 -7.99
CA GLY A 7 5.97 14.38 -6.89
C GLY A 7 6.52 13.50 -5.77
N LEU A 8 5.84 12.40 -5.43
CA LEU A 8 6.30 11.45 -4.42
C LEU A 8 7.53 10.68 -4.93
N ALA A 9 7.47 10.22 -6.19
CA ALA A 9 8.59 9.55 -6.85
C ALA A 9 9.82 10.45 -7.06
N ALA A 10 9.64 11.76 -7.14
CA ALA A 10 10.73 12.74 -7.22
C ALA A 10 11.43 13.02 -5.86
N GLY A 11 11.30 12.12 -4.89
CA GLY A 11 11.98 12.20 -3.58
C GLY A 11 11.14 12.78 -2.45
N ASN A 12 9.90 13.22 -2.67
CA ASN A 12 9.04 13.65 -1.56
C ASN A 12 8.54 12.46 -0.73
N TRP A 13 8.51 11.25 -1.29
CA TRP A 13 8.14 10.05 -0.54
C TRP A 13 9.08 9.77 0.64
N GLU A 14 10.38 9.96 0.44
CA GLU A 14 11.42 9.73 1.47
C GLU A 14 11.35 10.71 2.64
N LYS A 15 10.72 11.87 2.43
CA LYS A 15 10.54 12.88 3.48
C LYS A 15 9.42 12.52 4.45
N LEU A 16 8.52 11.63 4.05
CA LEU A 16 7.46 11.13 4.91
C LEU A 16 8.03 10.16 5.95
N SER A 17 7.52 10.23 7.17
CA SER A 17 7.75 9.19 8.17
C SER A 17 7.22 7.85 7.67
N PHE A 18 7.75 6.76 8.23
CA PHE A 18 7.28 5.42 7.90
C PHE A 18 5.77 5.25 8.12
N LEU A 19 5.22 5.86 9.18
CA LEU A 19 3.78 5.81 9.48
C LEU A 19 2.96 6.51 8.38
N GLU A 20 3.42 7.67 7.92
CA GLU A 20 2.77 8.38 6.81
C GLU A 20 2.87 7.61 5.50
N GLN A 21 4.02 7.00 5.20
CA GLN A 21 4.17 6.15 4.01
C GLN A 21 3.17 4.99 4.04
N MET A 22 3.09 4.27 5.16
CA MET A 22 2.16 3.15 5.32
C MET A 22 0.68 3.59 5.29
N ALA A 23 0.35 4.76 5.85
CA ALA A 23 -0.99 5.33 5.76
C ALA A 23 -1.40 5.72 4.33
N ASN A 24 -0.46 6.27 3.54
CA ASN A 24 -0.69 6.60 2.14
C ASN A 24 -0.84 5.34 1.27
N ILE A 25 -0.01 4.31 1.47
CA ILE A 25 -0.19 2.99 0.85
C ILE A 25 -1.59 2.46 1.18
N GLY A 26 -1.96 2.47 2.47
CA GLY A 26 -3.26 2.02 2.94
C GLY A 26 -4.43 2.75 2.30
N SER A 27 -4.29 4.04 2.03
CA SER A 27 -5.32 4.85 1.36
C SER A 27 -5.58 4.42 -0.09
N GLU A 28 -4.53 4.00 -0.82
CA GLU A 28 -4.69 3.46 -2.17
C GLU A 28 -5.26 2.03 -2.17
N VAL A 29 -4.88 1.21 -1.18
CA VAL A 29 -5.47 -0.12 -0.96
C VAL A 29 -6.97 0.00 -0.64
N GLU A 30 -7.33 0.89 0.27
CA GLU A 30 -8.72 1.21 0.63
C GLU A 30 -9.53 1.62 -0.60
N ARG A 31 -8.97 2.48 -1.45
CA ARG A 31 -9.60 2.90 -2.70
C ARG A 31 -9.77 1.74 -3.68
N ALA A 32 -8.78 0.85 -3.78
CA ALA A 32 -8.86 -0.34 -4.63
C ALA A 32 -9.98 -1.29 -4.17
N LEU A 33 -10.10 -1.53 -2.86
CA LEU A 33 -11.17 -2.33 -2.25
C LEU A 33 -12.55 -1.72 -2.50
N ASN A 34 -12.69 -0.42 -2.31
CA ASN A 34 -13.97 0.28 -2.51
C ASN A 34 -14.45 0.22 -3.96
N TRP A 35 -13.54 0.33 -4.95
CA TRP A 35 -13.91 0.15 -6.36
C TRP A 35 -14.23 -1.31 -6.70
N ARG A 36 -13.52 -2.28 -6.11
CA ARG A 36 -13.82 -3.71 -6.27
C ARG A 36 -15.24 -4.03 -5.78
N ARG A 37 -15.63 -3.51 -4.62
CA ARG A 37 -16.99 -3.66 -4.05
C ARG A 37 -18.09 -3.06 -4.94
N ARG A 38 -17.76 -2.06 -5.76
CA ARG A 38 -18.65 -1.43 -6.74
C ARG A 38 -18.63 -2.14 -8.10
N ASN A 39 -18.02 -3.33 -8.21
CA ASN A 39 -17.81 -4.07 -9.45
C ASN A 39 -17.09 -3.27 -10.55
N ASN A 40 -16.26 -2.29 -10.16
CA ASN A 40 -15.45 -1.51 -11.09
C ASN A 40 -13.99 -1.99 -11.04
N SER A 41 -13.72 -3.06 -11.80
CA SER A 41 -12.42 -3.72 -11.86
C SER A 41 -11.31 -2.81 -12.36
N ASP A 42 -11.59 -1.94 -13.33
CA ASP A 42 -10.60 -1.02 -13.91
C ASP A 42 -10.12 0.03 -12.89
N TYR A 43 -11.04 0.65 -12.15
CA TYR A 43 -10.66 1.62 -11.12
C TYR A 43 -10.03 0.95 -9.90
N SER A 44 -10.44 -0.28 -9.59
CA SER A 44 -9.79 -1.10 -8.58
C SER A 44 -8.34 -1.37 -8.96
N ARG A 45 -8.08 -1.84 -10.19
CA ARG A 45 -6.73 -2.07 -10.73
C ARG A 45 -5.88 -0.81 -10.69
N LYS A 46 -6.37 0.32 -11.20
CA LYS A 46 -5.62 1.60 -11.19
C LYS A 46 -5.27 2.09 -9.78
N SER A 47 -6.10 1.80 -8.79
CA SER A 47 -5.81 2.13 -7.38
C SER A 47 -4.80 1.17 -6.78
N PHE A 48 -4.90 -0.12 -7.12
CA PHE A 48 -3.92 -1.11 -6.70
C PHE A 48 -2.53 -0.86 -7.29
N GLU A 49 -2.43 -0.53 -8.58
CA GLU A 49 -1.15 -0.19 -9.24
C GLU A 49 -0.48 1.01 -8.54
N ARG A 50 -1.28 1.98 -8.10
CA ARG A 50 -0.82 3.11 -7.29
C ARG A 50 -0.33 2.68 -5.90
N ALA A 51 -1.03 1.76 -5.23
CA ALA A 51 -0.55 1.19 -3.98
C ALA A 51 0.80 0.45 -4.17
N LEU A 52 0.91 -0.34 -5.25
CA LEU A 52 2.13 -1.09 -5.56
C LEU A 52 3.32 -0.16 -5.84
N GLU A 53 3.09 0.94 -6.57
CA GLU A 53 4.10 1.99 -6.75
C GLU A 53 4.61 2.54 -5.41
N LEU A 54 3.72 2.88 -4.48
CA LEU A 54 4.12 3.41 -3.18
C LEU A 54 4.85 2.37 -2.33
N ILE A 55 4.43 1.10 -2.39
CA ILE A 55 5.14 -0.01 -1.74
C ILE A 55 6.56 -0.14 -2.30
N ASP A 56 6.72 -0.08 -3.61
CA ASP A 56 8.02 -0.18 -4.28
C ASP A 56 8.92 1.01 -3.92
N LEU A 57 8.37 2.22 -3.82
CA LEU A 57 9.09 3.41 -3.33
C LEU A 57 9.50 3.30 -1.84
N THR A 58 8.71 2.61 -1.00
CA THR A 58 9.10 2.33 0.38
C THR A 58 10.20 1.28 0.45
N LEU A 59 10.12 0.22 -0.36
CA LEU A 59 11.13 -0.83 -0.42
C LEU A 59 12.48 -0.31 -0.90
N SER A 60 12.51 0.56 -1.91
CA SER A 60 13.75 1.15 -2.43
C SER A 60 14.49 1.99 -1.39
N ASN A 61 13.77 2.49 -0.38
CA ASN A 61 14.29 3.42 0.62
C ASN A 61 14.40 2.82 2.03
N SER A 62 14.06 1.54 2.20
CA SER A 62 14.14 0.90 3.52
C SER A 62 15.59 0.67 3.94
N ARG A 63 16.02 1.39 4.97
CA ARG A 63 17.36 1.24 5.59
C ARG A 63 17.44 0.12 6.64
N SER A 64 16.32 -0.52 6.96
CA SER A 64 16.24 -1.58 7.98
C SER A 64 15.85 -2.89 7.31
N PHE A 65 16.68 -3.91 7.47
CA PHE A 65 16.42 -5.25 6.93
C PHE A 65 15.11 -5.85 7.46
N VAL A 66 14.80 -5.63 8.74
CA VAL A 66 13.56 -6.11 9.36
C VAL A 66 12.34 -5.49 8.69
N ARG A 67 12.32 -4.16 8.56
CA ARG A 67 11.21 -3.45 7.87
C ARG A 67 11.13 -3.84 6.40
N PHE A 68 12.27 -3.95 5.72
CA PHE A 68 12.31 -4.38 4.32
C PHE A 68 11.61 -5.73 4.14
N LYS A 69 11.95 -6.71 5.00
CA LYS A 69 11.36 -8.05 4.95
C LYS A 69 9.86 -8.01 5.17
N GLU A 70 9.37 -7.26 6.16
CA GLU A 70 7.94 -7.11 6.42
C GLU A 70 7.18 -6.51 5.23
N ILE A 71 7.72 -5.42 4.66
CA ILE A 71 7.09 -4.72 3.52
C ILE A 71 7.10 -5.63 2.28
N ALA A 72 8.17 -6.39 2.06
CA ALA A 72 8.25 -7.34 0.95
C ALA A 72 7.20 -8.45 1.10
N ARG A 73 6.98 -8.99 2.31
CA ARG A 73 5.92 -9.99 2.56
C ARG A 73 4.52 -9.40 2.41
N MET A 74 4.30 -8.18 2.90
CA MET A 74 3.04 -7.46 2.68
C MET A 74 2.78 -7.28 1.17
N ARG A 75 3.80 -6.93 0.39
CA ARG A 75 3.71 -6.79 -1.08
C ARG A 75 3.30 -8.11 -1.74
N GLU A 76 3.93 -9.23 -1.37
CA GLU A 76 3.58 -10.56 -1.89
C GLU A 76 2.10 -10.90 -1.59
N ALA A 77 1.70 -10.75 -0.33
CA ALA A 77 0.34 -11.08 0.10
C ALA A 77 -0.73 -10.19 -0.55
N ILE A 78 -0.47 -8.90 -0.73
CA ILE A 78 -1.45 -8.00 -1.34
C ILE A 78 -1.57 -8.21 -2.86
N VAL A 79 -0.47 -8.55 -3.54
CA VAL A 79 -0.51 -8.94 -4.96
C VAL A 79 -1.31 -10.23 -5.13
N ASP A 80 -1.07 -11.23 -4.29
CA ASP A 80 -1.83 -12.49 -4.29
C ASP A 80 -3.33 -12.26 -4.04
N TYR A 81 -3.69 -11.34 -3.13
CA TYR A 81 -5.10 -11.03 -2.85
C TYR A 81 -5.85 -10.35 -4.02
N PHE A 82 -5.20 -9.46 -4.76
CA PHE A 82 -5.84 -8.74 -5.87
C PHE A 82 -5.75 -9.47 -7.22
N PHE A 83 -4.65 -10.18 -7.48
CA PHE A 83 -4.33 -10.76 -8.80
C PHE A 83 -3.89 -12.22 -8.76
N GLY A 84 -3.71 -12.82 -7.58
CA GLY A 84 -3.38 -14.23 -7.41
C GLY A 84 -4.60 -15.09 -7.08
N SER A 85 -4.32 -16.29 -6.58
CA SER A 85 -5.35 -17.24 -6.14
C SER A 85 -5.71 -17.05 -4.66
N ASN A 86 -5.24 -15.98 -4.01
CA ASN A 86 -5.38 -15.72 -2.58
C ASN A 86 -4.87 -16.88 -1.71
N GLN A 87 -3.69 -17.42 -2.05
CA GLN A 87 -3.02 -18.50 -1.32
C GLN A 87 -2.76 -18.16 0.15
N PHE A 88 -2.54 -16.88 0.46
CA PHE A 88 -2.36 -16.40 1.83
C PHE A 88 -3.69 -16.21 2.58
N MET A 89 -4.83 -16.53 1.97
CA MET A 89 -6.17 -16.45 2.58
C MET A 89 -6.48 -15.08 3.19
N SER A 90 -5.99 -14.02 2.55
CA SER A 90 -6.26 -12.65 2.99
C SER A 90 -7.72 -12.29 2.76
N THR A 91 -8.24 -11.37 3.57
CA THR A 91 -9.60 -10.85 3.46
C THR A 91 -9.59 -9.34 3.30
N GLU A 92 -10.70 -8.77 2.82
CA GLU A 92 -10.87 -7.32 2.80
C GLU A 92 -10.69 -6.72 4.21
N ALA A 93 -11.24 -7.38 5.22
CA ALA A 93 -11.14 -6.94 6.62
C ALA A 93 -9.70 -6.96 7.13
N SER A 94 -8.89 -7.96 6.79
CA SER A 94 -7.50 -8.02 7.25
C SER A 94 -6.66 -6.87 6.68
N TRP A 95 -6.87 -6.48 5.42
CA TRP A 95 -6.19 -5.33 4.81
C TRP A 95 -6.60 -4.00 5.44
N ARG A 96 -7.90 -3.80 5.65
CA ARG A 96 -8.43 -2.61 6.33
C ARG A 96 -7.86 -2.49 7.74
N ASN A 97 -7.87 -3.59 8.51
CA ASN A 97 -7.34 -3.62 9.86
C ASN A 97 -5.84 -3.29 9.88
N TYR A 98 -5.04 -3.98 9.04
CA TYR A 98 -3.60 -3.74 8.94
C TYR A 98 -3.25 -2.26 8.69
N PHE A 99 -3.88 -1.62 7.69
CA PHE A 99 -3.56 -0.24 7.32
C PHE A 99 -4.22 0.84 8.22
N SER A 100 -5.33 0.51 8.88
CA SER A 100 -6.02 1.47 9.77
C SER A 100 -5.16 1.87 10.97
N HIS A 101 -4.34 0.95 11.50
CA HIS A 101 -3.40 1.24 12.57
C HIS A 101 -2.38 2.31 12.18
N PHE A 102 -1.86 2.26 10.95
CA PHE A 102 -0.93 3.28 10.43
C PHE A 102 -1.63 4.62 10.20
N THR A 103 -2.84 4.60 9.66
CA THR A 103 -3.65 5.83 9.47
C THR A 103 -3.90 6.52 10.81
N TYR A 104 -4.29 5.75 11.83
CA TYR A 104 -4.49 6.27 13.18
C TYR A 104 -3.18 6.82 13.79
N ALA A 105 -2.10 6.04 13.73
CA ALA A 105 -0.82 6.43 14.29
C ALA A 105 -0.22 7.66 13.61
N ALA A 106 -0.32 7.77 12.28
CA ALA A 106 0.14 8.93 11.52
C ALA A 106 -0.60 10.21 11.91
N ARG A 107 -1.89 10.13 12.30
CA ARG A 107 -2.69 11.29 12.74
C ARG A 107 -2.51 11.64 14.21
N ARG A 108 -2.06 10.71 15.06
CA ARG A 108 -1.89 10.94 16.50
C ARG A 108 -0.70 11.87 16.82
N ASN A 109 0.26 11.99 15.92
CA ASN A 109 1.47 12.80 16.09
C ASN A 109 1.38 14.20 15.47
N TYR A 110 0.15 14.68 15.17
CA TYR A 110 -0.14 16.05 14.75
C TYR A 110 -0.90 16.80 15.84
#